data_AF-A0A5B7HM53-F1
#
_entry.id   AF-A0A5B7HM53-F1
#
_cell.length_a   1.000
_cell.length_b   1.000
_cell.length_c   1.000
_cell.angle_alpha   90.00
_cell.angle_beta   90.00
_cell.angle_gamma   90.00
#
_symmetry.space_group_name_H-M   'P 1'
#
loop_
_entity.id
_entity.type
_entity.pdbx_description
1 polymer ?
#
loop_
_entity_poly.entity_id
_entity_poly.type
_entity_poly.pdbx_seq_one_letter_code
_entity_poly.pdbx_strand_id
1 'polypeptide(L)'
;MDDDPLIHAVKLVMSYNDQVSKYIISNLTCNNIDEVEEDKQNVKMSIINSGSNILSFYKKKNPNLVMHEIYRNKHVNDIERISWTRLQLSAHSLAVEKGCWNRLGRGSLPLEERLCPCGLVQTETHVIESCPLTLHLRNMYNITSVKDLLLGRTDYSTVCTVIHKILALY
;
A
#
# COMPACT_ATOMS: atom_id res chain seq x y z
N MET A 1 -1.99 -28.90 -13.95
CA MET A 1 -1.58 -27.49 -13.75
C MET A 1 -0.44 -27.18 -14.72
N ASP A 2 -0.70 -27.26 -16.03
CA ASP A 2 0.29 -26.98 -17.09
C ASP A 2 -0.01 -25.66 -17.82
N ASP A 3 -0.93 -24.84 -17.29
CA ASP A 3 -1.45 -23.64 -17.96
C ASP A 3 -0.80 -22.32 -17.49
N ASP A 4 0.31 -22.37 -16.73
CA ASP A 4 1.05 -21.14 -16.43
C ASP A 4 1.93 -20.78 -17.65
N PRO A 5 1.65 -19.66 -18.35
CA PRO A 5 2.35 -19.29 -19.57
C PRO A 5 3.84 -19.04 -19.35
N LEU A 6 4.22 -18.59 -18.14
CA LEU A 6 5.62 -18.36 -17.77
C LEU A 6 6.33 -19.69 -17.56
N ILE A 7 5.72 -20.64 -16.85
CA ILE A 7 6.29 -21.99 -16.67
C ILE A 7 6.43 -22.70 -18.02
N HIS A 8 5.45 -22.55 -18.90
CA HIS A 8 5.52 -23.11 -20.25
C HIS A 8 6.67 -22.49 -21.07
N ALA A 9 6.80 -21.16 -21.06
CA ALA A 9 7.89 -20.46 -21.74
C ALA A 9 9.27 -20.86 -21.19
N VAL A 10 9.40 -21.00 -19.87
CA VAL A 10 10.64 -21.46 -19.22
C VAL A 10 10.97 -22.90 -19.63
N LYS A 11 9.99 -23.82 -19.58
CA LYS A 11 10.18 -25.21 -20.04
C LYS A 11 10.59 -25.27 -21.53
N LEU A 12 9.99 -24.44 -22.36
CA LEU A 12 10.28 -24.35 -23.79
C LEU A 12 11.71 -23.86 -24.01
N VAL A 13 12.15 -22.80 -23.32
CA VAL A 13 13.54 -22.31 -23.40
C VAL A 13 14.52 -23.33 -22.82
N MET A 14 14.19 -24.02 -21.72
CA MET A 14 15.01 -25.10 -21.16
C MET A 14 15.16 -26.29 -22.11
N SER A 15 14.20 -26.54 -23.00
CA SER A 15 14.27 -27.61 -24.00
C SER A 15 15.27 -27.32 -25.12
N TYR A 16 15.62 -26.05 -25.34
CA TYR A 16 16.69 -25.65 -26.26
C TYR A 16 18.02 -25.70 -25.51
N ASN A 17 19.05 -26.37 -26.02
CA ASN A 17 20.38 -26.47 -25.37
C ASN A 17 21.29 -25.28 -25.74
N ASP A 18 20.73 -24.07 -25.72
CA ASP A 18 21.45 -22.85 -26.08
C ASP A 18 22.11 -22.15 -24.87
N GLN A 19 22.78 -21.03 -25.12
CA GLN A 19 23.45 -20.28 -24.05
C GLN A 19 22.46 -19.65 -23.05
N VAL A 20 21.25 -19.33 -23.50
CA VAL A 20 20.21 -18.69 -22.69
C VAL A 20 19.59 -19.71 -21.75
N SER A 21 19.33 -20.93 -22.22
CA SER A 21 18.80 -22.02 -21.40
C SER A 21 19.80 -22.46 -20.34
N LYS A 22 21.09 -22.53 -20.66
CA LYS A 22 22.17 -22.82 -19.68
C LYS A 22 22.27 -21.74 -18.62
N TYR A 23 22.12 -20.47 -19.00
CA TYR A 23 22.09 -19.33 -18.08
C TYR A 23 20.85 -19.35 -17.17
N ILE A 24 19.68 -19.66 -17.73
CA ILE A 24 18.43 -19.82 -16.97
C ILE A 24 18.57 -20.99 -16.00
N ILE A 25 19.10 -22.14 -16.42
CA ILE A 25 19.32 -23.28 -15.53
C ILE A 25 20.32 -22.91 -14.42
N SER A 26 21.46 -22.31 -14.76
CA SER A 26 22.47 -21.96 -13.75
C SER A 26 21.98 -20.91 -12.75
N ASN A 27 21.12 -19.96 -13.16
CA ASN A 27 20.71 -18.85 -12.30
C ASN A 27 19.29 -18.95 -11.74
N LEU A 28 18.37 -19.66 -12.39
CA LEU A 28 16.99 -19.84 -11.91
C LEU A 28 16.77 -21.21 -11.26
N THR A 29 17.55 -22.23 -11.59
CA THR A 29 17.46 -23.55 -10.92
C THR A 29 18.59 -23.84 -9.94
N CYS A 30 19.72 -23.11 -9.97
CA CYS A 30 20.82 -23.31 -9.03
C CYS A 30 21.08 -22.14 -8.06
N ASN A 31 20.49 -20.95 -8.25
CA ASN A 31 20.56 -19.90 -7.24
C ASN A 31 19.38 -20.04 -6.27
N ASN A 32 19.75 -20.24 -5.02
CA ASN A 32 18.91 -20.68 -3.93
C ASN A 32 17.70 -19.75 -3.72
N ILE A 33 16.57 -20.36 -3.38
CA ILE A 33 15.41 -19.70 -2.76
C ILE A 33 15.84 -18.77 -1.60
N ASP A 34 16.99 -19.06 -0.98
CA ASP A 34 17.62 -18.28 0.07
C ASP A 34 18.03 -16.85 -0.36
N GLU A 35 18.45 -16.63 -1.61
CA GLU A 35 18.88 -15.30 -2.10
C GLU A 35 17.68 -14.33 -2.22
N VAL A 36 16.52 -14.84 -2.63
CA VAL A 36 15.28 -14.04 -2.73
C VAL A 36 14.72 -13.68 -1.35
N GLU A 37 14.79 -14.59 -0.38
CA GLU A 37 14.33 -14.30 0.98
C GLU A 37 15.30 -13.37 1.72
N GLU A 38 16.61 -13.47 1.45
CA GLU A 38 17.62 -12.53 1.92
C GLU A 38 17.39 -11.12 1.35
N ASP A 39 17.18 -10.98 0.03
CA ASP A 39 16.86 -9.71 -0.60
C ASP A 39 15.58 -9.06 -0.03
N LYS A 40 14.54 -9.87 0.15
CA LYS A 40 13.28 -9.42 0.75
C LYS A 40 13.49 -8.96 2.19
N GLN A 41 14.34 -9.64 2.96
CA GLN A 41 14.68 -9.24 4.31
C GLN A 41 15.51 -7.95 4.33
N ASN A 42 16.46 -7.79 3.41
CA ASN A 42 17.25 -6.56 3.24
C ASN A 42 16.36 -5.36 2.91
N VAL A 43 15.39 -5.52 2.00
CA VAL A 43 14.39 -4.49 1.69
C VAL A 43 13.53 -4.15 2.90
N LYS A 44 13.05 -5.15 3.65
CA LYS A 44 12.29 -4.91 4.89
C LYS A 44 13.10 -4.10 5.91
N MET A 45 14.36 -4.47 6.13
CA MET A 45 15.23 -3.77 7.07
C MET A 45 15.51 -2.33 6.63
N SER A 46 15.76 -2.11 5.33
CA SER A 46 15.90 -0.77 4.75
C SER A 46 14.64 0.08 4.97
N ILE A 47 13.46 -0.51 4.72
CA ILE A 47 12.18 0.15 4.98
C ILE A 47 12.06 0.48 6.46
N ILE A 48 12.22 -0.47 7.39
CA ILE A 48 12.09 -0.25 8.84
C ILE A 48 13.02 0.87 9.31
N ASN A 49 14.30 0.82 8.91
CA ASN A 49 15.33 1.76 9.32
C ASN A 49 15.25 3.13 8.62
N SER A 50 14.45 3.27 7.56
CA SER A 50 14.33 4.55 6.86
C SER A 50 13.73 5.63 7.76
N GLY A 51 14.34 6.81 7.81
CA GLY A 51 13.77 7.99 8.48
C GLY A 51 12.67 8.68 7.68
N SER A 52 12.13 8.04 6.63
CA SER A 52 11.18 8.66 5.71
C SER A 52 9.83 8.90 6.38
N ASN A 53 9.41 10.16 6.44
CA ASN A 53 8.10 10.57 6.94
C ASN A 53 6.96 10.01 6.09
N ILE A 54 7.18 9.77 4.79
CA ILE A 54 6.17 9.22 3.86
C ILE A 54 5.73 7.82 4.31
N LEU A 55 6.66 7.00 4.78
CA LEU A 55 6.38 5.64 5.23
C LEU A 55 5.94 5.58 6.69
N SER A 56 5.88 6.70 7.40
CA SER A 56 5.55 6.72 8.84
C SER A 56 4.16 6.17 9.12
N PHE A 57 3.17 6.53 8.29
CA PHE A 57 1.81 6.01 8.39
C PHE A 57 1.79 4.50 8.15
N TYR A 58 2.40 4.04 7.05
CA TYR A 58 2.49 2.61 6.72
C TYR A 58 3.15 1.79 7.83
N LYS A 59 4.33 2.21 8.32
CA LYS A 59 5.06 1.52 9.40
C LYS A 59 4.26 1.44 10.69
N LYS A 60 3.55 2.53 11.04
CA LYS A 60 2.69 2.57 12.23
C LYS A 60 1.55 1.55 12.15
N LYS A 61 1.10 1.21 10.94
CA LYS A 61 -0.04 0.31 10.72
C LYS A 61 0.35 -1.12 10.39
N ASN A 62 1.45 -1.32 9.68
CA ASN A 62 1.99 -2.62 9.31
C ASN A 62 3.43 -2.77 9.81
N PRO A 63 3.64 -2.86 11.14
CA PRO A 63 4.99 -2.90 11.73
C PRO A 63 5.81 -4.11 11.26
N ASN A 64 5.13 -5.21 10.94
CA ASN A 64 5.76 -6.46 10.49
C ASN A 64 5.91 -6.55 8.97
N LEU A 65 5.47 -5.54 8.22
CA LEU A 65 5.51 -5.49 6.75
C LEU A 65 4.90 -6.76 6.10
N VAL A 66 3.79 -7.23 6.67
CA VAL A 66 3.06 -8.41 6.18
C VAL A 66 2.05 -7.98 5.12
N MET A 67 1.89 -8.79 4.07
CA MET A 67 0.87 -8.53 3.06
C MET A 67 -0.53 -8.62 3.66
N HIS A 68 -1.32 -7.57 3.49
CA HIS A 68 -2.69 -7.51 4.00
C HIS A 68 -3.64 -8.47 3.26
N GLU A 69 -4.63 -9.03 3.96
CA GLU A 69 -5.55 -10.03 3.39
C GLU A 69 -6.45 -9.49 2.27
N ILE A 70 -6.71 -8.18 2.25
CA ILE A 70 -7.40 -7.48 1.15
C ILE A 70 -6.83 -7.84 -0.22
N TYR A 71 -5.51 -8.05 -0.31
CA TYR A 71 -4.84 -8.39 -1.57
C TYR A 71 -5.06 -9.83 -2.02
N ARG A 72 -5.50 -10.71 -1.11
CA ARG A 72 -5.88 -12.10 -1.41
C ARG A 72 -7.37 -12.23 -1.72
N ASN A 73 -8.19 -11.27 -1.29
CA ASN A 73 -9.63 -11.31 -1.46
C ASN A 73 -10.05 -10.85 -2.87
N LYS A 74 -10.53 -11.80 -3.67
CA LYS A 74 -11.01 -11.56 -5.04
C LYS A 74 -12.36 -10.84 -5.12
N HIS A 75 -13.11 -10.75 -4.02
CA HIS A 75 -14.43 -10.13 -3.98
C HIS A 75 -14.38 -8.61 -3.76
N VAL A 76 -13.22 -8.06 -3.41
CA VAL A 76 -13.02 -6.61 -3.30
C VAL A 76 -12.90 -6.01 -4.69
N ASN A 77 -13.63 -4.93 -4.97
CA ASN A 77 -13.55 -4.19 -6.22
C ASN A 77 -12.14 -3.60 -6.42
N ASP A 78 -11.59 -3.68 -7.63
CA ASP A 78 -10.22 -3.23 -7.91
C ASP A 78 -10.04 -1.72 -7.69
N ILE A 79 -11.03 -0.88 -8.00
CA ILE A 79 -10.97 0.59 -7.77
C ILE A 79 -10.88 0.89 -6.28
N GLU A 80 -11.63 0.16 -5.47
CA GLU A 80 -11.62 0.29 -4.01
C GLU A 80 -10.31 -0.24 -3.43
N ARG A 81 -9.80 -1.36 -3.96
CA ARG A 81 -8.48 -1.91 -3.61
C ARG A 81 -7.36 -0.93 -3.94
N ILE A 82 -7.42 -0.26 -5.09
CA ILE A 82 -6.46 0.79 -5.46
C ILE A 82 -6.50 1.93 -4.44
N SER A 83 -7.69 2.33 -4.00
CA SER A 83 -7.84 3.39 -3.00
C SER A 83 -7.28 2.99 -1.64
N TRP A 84 -7.50 1.74 -1.23
CA TRP A 84 -6.84 1.14 -0.07
C TRP A 84 -5.30 1.17 -0.19
N THR A 85 -4.76 0.72 -1.32
CA THR A 85 -3.30 0.74 -1.56
C THR A 85 -2.74 2.16 -1.53
N ARG A 86 -3.44 3.13 -2.14
CA ARG A 86 -3.06 4.54 -2.08
C ARG A 86 -3.01 5.06 -0.64
N LEU A 87 -3.99 4.72 0.18
CA LEU A 87 -3.97 5.04 1.62
C LEU A 87 -2.75 4.44 2.32
N GLN A 88 -2.48 3.15 2.09
CA GLN A 88 -1.37 2.45 2.75
C GLN A 88 0.00 3.00 2.34
N LEU A 89 0.17 3.37 1.08
CA LEU A 89 1.45 3.84 0.54
C LEU A 89 1.61 5.36 0.60
N SER A 90 0.69 6.06 1.26
CA SER A 90 0.67 7.53 1.32
C SER A 90 0.65 8.17 -0.09
N ALA A 91 0.06 7.46 -1.06
CA ALA A 91 -0.02 7.84 -2.47
C ALA A 91 -1.39 8.44 -2.81
N HIS A 92 -1.85 9.38 -1.98
CA HIS A 92 -3.19 9.99 -2.06
C HIS A 92 -3.16 11.51 -2.06
N SER A 93 -4.34 12.11 -2.24
CA SER A 93 -4.57 13.53 -2.42
C SER A 93 -4.71 14.35 -1.12
N LEU A 94 -4.60 13.73 0.06
CA LEU A 94 -4.64 14.46 1.34
C LEU A 94 -3.46 15.45 1.46
N ALA A 95 -3.68 16.56 2.18
CA ALA A 95 -2.70 17.64 2.32
C ALA A 95 -1.44 17.22 3.08
N VAL A 96 -1.53 16.26 4.02
CA VAL A 96 -0.33 15.68 4.66
C VAL A 96 0.65 15.17 3.61
N GLU A 97 0.18 14.62 2.49
CA GLU A 97 1.03 14.14 1.40
C GLU A 97 1.26 15.18 0.31
N LYS A 98 0.22 15.87 -0.17
CA LYS A 98 0.38 16.94 -1.19
C LYS A 98 1.35 18.03 -0.72
N GLY A 99 1.31 18.38 0.57
CA GLY A 99 2.18 19.40 1.17
C GLY A 99 3.66 19.00 1.19
N CYS A 100 3.99 17.71 1.07
CA CYS A 100 5.38 17.27 0.91
C CYS A 100 5.99 17.71 -0.43
N TRP A 101 5.16 17.85 -1.46
CA TRP A 101 5.58 18.01 -2.86
C TRP A 101 5.32 19.42 -3.40
N ASN A 102 5.42 20.45 -2.57
CA ASN A 102 5.09 21.82 -2.97
C ASN A 102 5.86 22.23 -4.25
N ARG A 103 5.14 22.32 -5.36
CA ARG A 103 5.71 22.52 -6.70
C ARG A 103 6.20 23.95 -6.93
N LEU A 104 5.89 24.89 -6.02
CA LEU A 104 6.22 26.30 -6.15
C LEU A 104 7.65 26.64 -5.67
N GLY A 105 8.53 25.65 -5.53
CA GLY A 105 9.93 25.85 -5.18
C GLY A 105 10.19 26.26 -3.72
N ARG A 106 9.16 26.24 -2.86
CA ARG A 106 9.27 26.61 -1.44
C ARG A 106 9.62 25.44 -0.51
N GLY A 107 9.84 24.25 -1.06
CA GLY A 107 10.07 23.04 -0.27
C GLY A 107 8.80 22.53 0.44
N SER A 108 8.97 21.50 1.26
CA SER A 108 7.88 20.86 2.01
C SER A 108 7.14 21.88 2.88
N LEU A 109 5.80 21.95 2.78
CA LEU A 109 5.00 22.78 3.68
C LEU A 109 5.10 22.24 5.11
N PRO A 110 5.20 23.10 6.15
CA PRO A 110 5.07 22.69 7.54
C PRO A 110 3.76 21.91 7.77
N LEU A 111 3.76 20.97 8.71
CA LEU A 111 2.60 20.11 8.96
C LEU A 111 1.36 20.93 9.35
N GLU A 112 1.58 22.01 10.09
CA GLU A 112 0.57 22.96 10.57
C GLU A 112 -0.15 23.68 9.43
N GLU A 113 0.48 23.80 8.26
CA GLU A 113 -0.08 24.44 7.07
C GLU A 113 -0.79 23.44 6.14
N ARG A 114 -0.68 22.14 6.39
CA ARG A 114 -1.30 21.08 5.59
C ARG A 114 -2.76 20.88 5.99
N LEU A 115 -3.58 21.89 5.74
CA LEU A 115 -4.93 21.99 6.25
C LEU A 115 -5.98 21.24 5.42
N CYS A 116 -6.95 20.69 6.13
CA CYS A 116 -8.19 20.14 5.61
C CYS A 116 -9.16 21.30 5.35
N PRO A 117 -10.13 21.19 4.42
CA PRO A 117 -11.16 22.21 4.25
C PRO A 117 -12.01 22.46 5.51
N CYS A 118 -11.99 21.55 6.50
CA CYS A 118 -12.60 21.78 7.81
C CYS A 118 -11.78 22.70 8.75
N GLY A 119 -10.58 23.13 8.34
CA GLY A 119 -9.71 24.05 9.09
C GLY A 119 -8.68 23.39 10.01
N LEU A 120 -8.68 22.06 10.16
CA LEU A 120 -7.70 21.32 10.95
C LEU A 120 -6.60 20.71 10.08
N VAL A 121 -5.47 20.31 10.68
CA VAL A 121 -4.39 19.61 9.96
C VAL A 121 -4.91 18.29 9.35
N GLN A 122 -4.74 18.13 8.04
CA GLN A 122 -5.26 17.01 7.28
C GLN A 122 -4.31 15.82 7.28
N THR A 123 -4.38 15.01 8.32
CA THR A 123 -3.75 13.68 8.35
C THR A 123 -4.74 12.58 7.97
N GLU A 124 -4.25 11.38 7.63
CA GLU A 124 -5.08 10.19 7.41
C GLU A 124 -5.92 9.89 8.66
N THR A 125 -5.30 10.03 9.83
CA THR A 125 -5.96 9.80 11.13
C THR A 125 -7.09 10.81 11.34
N HIS A 126 -6.85 12.09 11.05
CA HIS A 126 -7.88 13.12 11.13
C HIS A 126 -9.07 12.77 10.22
N VAL A 127 -8.79 12.50 8.95
CA VAL A 127 -9.82 12.24 7.94
C VAL A 127 -10.65 10.98 8.27
N ILE A 128 -10.06 9.96 8.90
CA ILE A 128 -10.72 8.70 9.24
C ILE A 128 -11.40 8.72 10.63
N GLU A 129 -10.94 9.52 11.60
CA GLU A 129 -11.41 9.44 13.00
C GLU A 129 -12.17 10.67 13.50
N SER A 130 -11.96 11.86 12.91
CA SER A 130 -12.46 13.11 13.51
C SER A 130 -12.96 14.15 12.52
N CYS A 131 -12.67 14.02 11.23
CA CYS A 131 -13.07 15.02 10.25
C CYS A 131 -14.61 15.15 10.18
N PRO A 132 -15.17 16.36 10.28
CA PRO A 132 -16.59 16.61 10.08
C PRO A 132 -17.06 16.26 8.67
N LEU A 133 -16.22 16.48 7.65
CA LEU A 133 -16.56 16.20 6.25
C LEU A 133 -16.81 14.71 5.99
N THR A 134 -16.10 13.84 6.71
CA THR A 134 -16.26 12.38 6.60
C THR A 134 -17.21 11.80 7.66
N LEU A 135 -17.78 12.61 8.55
CA LEU A 135 -18.62 12.14 9.66
C LEU A 135 -19.79 11.28 9.19
N HIS A 136 -20.46 11.68 8.11
CA HIS A 136 -21.58 10.92 7.56
C HIS A 136 -21.17 9.52 7.08
N LEU A 137 -19.99 9.39 6.45
CA LEU A 137 -19.44 8.08 6.06
C LEU A 137 -19.07 7.26 7.29
N ARG A 138 -18.42 7.87 8.28
CA ARG A 138 -18.04 7.17 9.52
C ARG A 138 -19.27 6.62 10.26
N ASN A 139 -20.34 7.40 10.34
CA ASN A 139 -21.60 6.96 10.94
C ASN A 139 -22.27 5.86 10.12
N MET A 140 -22.33 6.01 8.79
CA MET A 140 -22.95 5.03 7.89
C MET A 140 -22.29 3.64 7.99
N TYR A 141 -20.98 3.59 8.19
CA TYR A 141 -20.20 2.36 8.19
C TYR A 141 -19.66 1.96 9.57
N ASN A 142 -20.12 2.65 10.63
CA ASN A 142 -19.75 2.42 12.02
C ASN A 142 -18.22 2.42 12.26
N ILE A 143 -17.52 3.41 11.72
CA ILE A 143 -16.06 3.55 11.85
C ILE A 143 -15.74 4.54 12.96
N THR A 144 -15.16 4.03 14.03
CA THR A 144 -14.77 4.80 15.21
C THR A 144 -13.27 5.11 15.25
N SER A 145 -12.43 4.22 14.73
CA SER A 145 -10.98 4.42 14.72
C SER A 145 -10.31 3.83 13.48
N VAL A 146 -9.14 4.38 13.14
CA VAL A 146 -8.26 3.82 12.11
C VAL A 146 -7.79 2.43 12.54
N LYS A 147 -7.69 2.14 13.85
CA LYS A 147 -7.34 0.78 14.31
C LYS A 147 -8.43 -0.22 13.96
N ASP A 148 -9.70 0.13 14.19
CA ASP A 148 -10.83 -0.75 13.89
C ASP A 148 -10.96 -1.02 12.38
N LEU A 149 -10.68 0.00 11.57
CA LEU A 149 -10.67 -0.09 10.11
C LEU A 149 -9.55 -1.03 9.57
N LEU A 150 -8.41 -1.08 10.25
CA LEU A 150 -7.22 -1.80 9.78
C LEU A 150 -7.02 -3.18 10.44
N LEU A 151 -7.63 -3.44 11.60
CA LEU A 151 -7.50 -4.70 12.34
C LEU A 151 -8.63 -5.70 12.03
N GLY A 152 -9.39 -5.51 10.96
CA GLY A 152 -10.30 -6.53 10.43
C GLY A 152 -11.55 -6.79 11.26
N ARG A 153 -11.99 -5.83 12.10
CA ARG A 153 -13.30 -5.94 12.79
C ARG A 153 -14.49 -5.74 11.84
N THR A 154 -14.23 -5.23 10.65
CA THR A 154 -15.20 -4.97 9.59
C THR A 154 -14.80 -5.77 8.34
N ASP A 155 -15.79 -6.13 7.54
CA ASP A 155 -15.54 -6.80 6.25
C ASP A 155 -14.64 -5.94 5.36
N TYR A 156 -13.68 -6.60 4.70
CA TYR A 156 -12.67 -5.95 3.89
C TYR A 156 -13.25 -5.20 2.68
N SER A 157 -14.35 -5.67 2.11
CA SER A 157 -15.03 -4.95 1.03
C SER A 157 -15.53 -3.61 1.55
N THR A 158 -16.23 -3.64 2.69
CA THR A 158 -16.73 -2.44 3.36
C THR A 158 -15.62 -1.43 3.67
N VAL A 159 -14.49 -1.91 4.20
CA VAL A 159 -13.32 -1.07 4.50
C VAL A 159 -12.80 -0.37 3.24
N CYS A 160 -12.64 -1.11 2.13
CA CYS A 160 -12.15 -0.53 0.88
C CYS A 160 -13.13 0.48 0.30
N THR A 161 -14.44 0.19 0.33
CA THR A 161 -15.49 1.12 -0.11
C THR A 161 -15.43 2.43 0.67
N VAL A 162 -15.27 2.37 2.00
CA VAL A 162 -15.23 3.59 2.81
C VAL A 162 -14.00 4.41 2.52
N ILE A 163 -12.82 3.78 2.44
CA ILE A 163 -11.59 4.50 2.10
C ILE A 163 -11.70 5.15 0.73
N HIS A 164 -12.25 4.44 -0.25
CA HIS A 164 -12.49 4.99 -1.58
C HIS A 164 -13.36 6.25 -1.52
N LYS A 165 -14.51 6.17 -0.83
CA LYS A 165 -15.42 7.31 -0.66
C LYS A 165 -14.79 8.47 0.09
N ILE A 166 -14.02 8.19 1.14
CA ILE A 166 -13.32 9.21 1.94
C ILE A 166 -12.28 9.95 1.08
N LEU A 167 -11.45 9.21 0.35
CA LEU A 167 -10.40 9.80 -0.50
C LEU A 167 -10.99 10.58 -1.67
N ALA A 168 -12.15 10.17 -2.19
CA ALA A 168 -12.85 10.86 -3.27
C ALA A 168 -13.36 12.27 -2.90
N LEU A 169 -13.35 12.63 -1.61
CA LEU A 169 -13.72 13.99 -1.16
C LEU A 169 -12.59 15.03 -1.35
N TYR A 170 -11.38 14.63 -1.77
CA TYR A 170 -10.17 15.50 -1.80
C TYR A 170 -9.29 15.32 -3.05
#